data_AF-A0A7D9LQS7-F1
#
_entry.id   AF-A0A7D9LQS7-F1
#
_cell.length_a   1.000
_cell.length_b   1.000
_cell.length_c   1.000
_cell.angle_alpha   90.00
_cell.angle_beta   90.00
_cell.angle_gamma   90.00
#
_symmetry.space_group_name_H-M   'P 1'
#
loop_
_entity.id
_entity.type
_entity.pdbx_description
1 polymer ?
#
loop_
_entity_poly.entity_id
_entity_poly.type
_entity_poly.pdbx_seq_one_letter_code
_entity_poly.pdbx_strand_id
1 'polypeptide(L)'
;SSTRDSASPHFLRDGQVFIIDRAAKANKLNCFFHSVFSPKENFIQQLNTESTSSTYTQLSEIQLTISEVAKNLKGLDPNKACGPDNIAGMLLVKTADAIAPSLCRLFNQSLSEGYVPLSWKRANITPVHKKDDPTLAMNYRPISLLCIISKVLERCIFNHCFPFFKSHIHNLQHGFIQGRSTVTQLLTVYHDMLDTLASGQEVDVIHLDFSKAFDKVSHNLLLNKLNGHGIGGPLLLSFSQVSTCNAGG
;
A
#
# COMPACT_ATOMS: atom_id res chain seq x y z
N SER A 1 -15.91 4.52 17.42
CA SER A 1 -17.04 3.58 17.29
C SER A 1 -16.49 2.18 17.49
N SER A 2 -17.21 1.34 18.24
CA SER A 2 -16.67 0.12 18.86
C SER A 2 -16.17 -0.90 17.84
N THR A 3 -14.94 -1.38 18.01
CA THR A 3 -14.45 -2.60 17.37
C THR A 3 -15.18 -3.79 17.98
N ARG A 4 -16.33 -4.17 17.38
CA ARG A 4 -16.84 -5.53 17.56
C ARG A 4 -15.88 -6.43 16.80
N ASP A 5 -15.28 -7.39 17.49
CA ASP A 5 -14.65 -8.55 16.87
C ASP A 5 -15.63 -9.08 15.81
N SER A 6 -15.30 -8.88 14.54
CA SER A 6 -16.06 -9.47 13.43
C SER A 6 -15.73 -10.95 13.40
N ALA A 7 -16.41 -11.71 14.27
CA ALA A 7 -16.36 -13.16 14.26
C ALA A 7 -16.61 -13.63 12.82
N SER A 8 -15.67 -14.44 12.29
CA SER A 8 -15.80 -15.05 10.97
C SER A 8 -17.18 -15.70 10.85
N PRO A 9 -17.88 -15.55 9.71
CA PRO A 9 -19.21 -16.10 9.53
C PRO A 9 -19.19 -17.61 9.77
N HIS A 10 -20.29 -18.15 10.29
CA HIS A 10 -20.44 -19.57 10.55
C HIS A 10 -20.18 -20.40 9.27
N PHE A 11 -20.67 -19.90 8.13
CA PHE A 11 -20.47 -20.48 6.81
C PHE A 11 -20.23 -19.41 5.73
N LEU A 12 -19.64 -19.82 4.60
CA LEU A 12 -19.63 -19.05 3.37
C LEU A 12 -20.53 -19.72 2.32
N ARG A 13 -21.13 -18.94 1.43
CA ARG A 13 -21.92 -19.40 0.29
C ARG A 13 -21.09 -19.40 -0.98
N ASP A 14 -21.25 -20.47 -1.75
CA ASP A 14 -20.76 -20.57 -3.13
C ASP A 14 -21.89 -21.10 -4.02
N GLY A 15 -22.67 -20.17 -4.59
CA GLY A 15 -23.93 -20.52 -5.23
C GLY A 15 -24.90 -21.17 -4.23
N GLN A 16 -25.22 -22.44 -4.43
CA GLN A 16 -26.10 -23.23 -3.56
C GLN A 16 -25.33 -24.01 -2.46
N VAL A 17 -23.99 -24.01 -2.48
CA VAL A 17 -23.16 -24.77 -1.54
C VAL A 17 -22.83 -23.93 -0.31
N PHE A 18 -22.91 -24.55 0.87
CA PHE A 18 -22.55 -23.97 2.16
C PHE A 18 -21.21 -24.52 2.65
N ILE A 19 -20.22 -23.65 2.79
CA ILE A 19 -18.86 -23.99 3.23
C ILE A 19 -18.72 -23.66 4.71
N ILE A 20 -18.59 -24.68 5.55
CA ILE A 20 -18.54 -24.53 7.02
C ILE A 20 -17.11 -24.72 7.55
N ASP A 21 -16.36 -25.65 6.94
CA ASP A 21 -14.99 -25.96 7.33
C ASP A 21 -14.06 -24.73 7.24
N ARG A 22 -13.17 -24.59 8.22
CA ARG A 22 -12.30 -23.41 8.34
C ARG A 22 -11.28 -23.33 7.22
N ALA A 23 -10.67 -24.46 6.84
CA ALA A 23 -9.68 -24.49 5.76
C ALA A 23 -10.37 -24.24 4.40
N ALA A 24 -11.53 -24.84 4.16
CA ALA A 24 -12.32 -24.60 2.97
C ALA A 24 -12.78 -23.13 2.84
N LYS A 25 -13.18 -22.48 3.95
CA LYS A 25 -13.50 -21.05 3.96
C LYS A 25 -12.29 -20.18 3.62
N ALA A 26 -11.13 -20.47 4.22
CA ALA A 26 -9.89 -19.75 3.94
C ALA A 26 -9.49 -19.89 2.45
N ASN A 27 -9.57 -21.10 1.90
CA ASN A 27 -9.29 -21.37 0.49
C ASN A 27 -10.27 -20.62 -0.42
N LYS A 28 -11.58 -20.62 -0.13
CA LYS A 28 -12.56 -19.90 -0.94
C LYS A 28 -12.27 -18.40 -0.98
N LEU A 29 -11.95 -17.80 0.17
CA LEU A 29 -11.56 -16.40 0.25
C LEU A 29 -10.25 -16.14 -0.52
N ASN A 30 -9.25 -17.00 -0.36
CA ASN A 30 -7.98 -16.88 -1.06
C ASN A 30 -8.15 -16.96 -2.59
N CYS A 31 -8.92 -17.93 -3.08
CA CYS A 31 -9.25 -18.06 -4.50
C CYS A 31 -9.95 -16.80 -5.04
N PHE A 32 -10.91 -16.26 -4.30
CA PHE A 32 -11.58 -15.03 -4.68
C PHE A 32 -10.61 -13.82 -4.68
N PHE A 33 -9.77 -13.68 -3.66
CA PHE A 33 -8.79 -12.59 -3.64
C PHE A 33 -7.82 -12.70 -4.81
N HIS A 34 -7.30 -13.90 -5.08
CA HIS A 34 -6.45 -14.15 -6.24
C HIS A 34 -7.13 -13.83 -7.57
N SER A 35 -8.42 -14.16 -7.75
CA SER A 35 -9.13 -13.92 -9.01
C SER A 35 -9.37 -12.44 -9.33
N VAL A 36 -9.18 -11.56 -8.35
CA VAL A 36 -9.45 -10.12 -8.47
C VAL A 36 -8.19 -9.34 -8.84
N PHE A 37 -7.00 -9.89 -8.55
CA PHE A 37 -5.74 -9.31 -8.97
C PHE A 37 -5.52 -9.49 -10.47
N SER A 38 -4.99 -8.46 -11.13
CA SER A 38 -4.62 -8.54 -12.54
C SER A 38 -3.53 -9.60 -12.75
N PRO A 39 -3.56 -10.39 -13.85
CA PRO A 39 -2.52 -11.38 -14.15
C PRO A 39 -1.13 -10.75 -14.18
N LYS A 40 -0.12 -11.50 -13.71
CA LYS A 40 1.29 -11.09 -13.79
C LYS A 40 1.72 -11.11 -15.26
N GLU A 41 1.88 -9.94 -15.87
CA GLU A 41 2.55 -9.79 -17.16
C GLU A 41 4.07 -9.76 -16.96
N ASN A 42 4.82 -10.60 -17.69
CA ASN A 42 6.28 -10.75 -17.54
C ASN A 42 7.04 -9.46 -17.88
N PHE A 43 7.47 -8.75 -16.83
CA PHE A 43 8.18 -7.47 -16.88
C PHE A 43 9.59 -7.52 -17.48
N ILE A 44 10.25 -8.68 -17.50
CA ILE A 44 11.71 -8.74 -17.75
C ILE A 44 12.12 -8.38 -19.19
N GLN A 45 11.22 -8.35 -20.17
CA GLN A 45 11.62 -8.10 -21.57
C GLN A 45 11.50 -6.64 -22.06
N GLN A 46 10.93 -5.70 -21.29
CA GLN A 46 10.68 -4.33 -21.77
C GLN A 46 11.46 -3.21 -21.05
N LEU A 47 12.32 -3.52 -20.08
CA LEU A 47 13.24 -2.52 -19.51
C LEU A 47 14.40 -2.14 -20.46
N ASN A 48 14.43 -2.68 -21.67
CA ASN A 48 15.39 -2.30 -22.70
C ASN A 48 14.94 -1.01 -23.40
N THR A 49 15.61 0.07 -23.02
CA THR A 49 16.09 1.08 -23.98
C THR A 49 15.04 1.98 -24.63
N GLU A 50 14.22 2.64 -23.83
CA GLU A 50 13.87 4.02 -24.16
C GLU A 50 14.29 4.89 -22.98
N SER A 51 15.49 5.46 -23.11
CA SER A 51 15.91 6.64 -22.36
C SER A 51 14.94 7.76 -22.72
N THR A 52 13.75 7.74 -22.12
CA THR A 52 12.90 8.92 -22.08
C THR A 52 13.74 9.99 -21.42
N SER A 53 14.07 11.04 -22.17
CA SER A 53 14.80 12.20 -21.68
C SER A 53 14.02 12.77 -20.50
N SER A 54 14.29 12.28 -19.29
CA SER A 54 13.57 12.68 -18.09
C SER A 54 14.02 14.10 -17.76
N THR A 55 13.15 15.07 -17.96
CA THR A 55 13.32 16.45 -17.47
C THR A 55 13.36 16.53 -15.94
N TYR A 56 13.04 15.44 -15.25
CA TYR A 56 13.02 15.33 -13.80
C TYR A 56 14.41 15.01 -13.23
N THR A 57 14.72 15.59 -12.08
CA THR A 57 15.85 15.18 -11.23
C THR A 57 15.71 13.68 -10.93
N GLN A 58 16.77 12.89 -11.03
CA GLN A 58 16.68 11.47 -10.73
C GLN A 58 16.86 11.18 -9.24
N LEU A 59 16.02 10.30 -8.70
CA LEU A 59 16.14 9.68 -7.39
C LEU A 59 16.37 8.18 -7.59
N SER A 60 17.65 7.78 -7.65
CA SER A 60 18.06 6.39 -7.88
C SER A 60 18.48 5.67 -6.59
N GLU A 61 18.92 6.41 -5.58
CA GLU A 61 19.49 5.89 -4.35
C GLU A 61 18.95 6.64 -3.13
N ILE A 62 18.74 5.91 -2.04
CA ILE A 62 18.32 6.43 -0.74
C ILE A 62 19.33 5.94 0.29
N GLN A 63 19.85 6.87 1.10
CA GLN A 63 20.72 6.54 2.22
C GLN A 63 20.00 6.90 3.52
N LEU A 64 19.64 5.87 4.29
CA LEU A 64 18.98 6.03 5.57
C LEU A 64 20.01 6.29 6.67
N THR A 65 19.59 7.07 7.67
CA THR A 65 20.37 7.30 8.89
C THR A 65 19.79 6.50 10.06
N ILE A 66 20.63 6.21 11.05
CA ILE A 66 20.21 5.52 12.29
C ILE A 66 19.10 6.32 12.99
N SER A 67 19.21 7.65 13.03
CA SER A 67 18.20 8.53 13.63
C SER A 67 16.86 8.44 12.91
N GLU A 68 16.87 8.39 11.57
CA GLU A 68 15.65 8.20 10.79
C GLU A 68 14.98 6.85 11.09
N VAL A 69 15.75 5.77 11.11
CA VAL A 69 15.22 4.43 11.42
C VAL A 69 14.67 4.39 12.85
N ALA A 70 15.41 4.93 13.83
CA ALA A 70 14.98 5.01 15.22
C ALA A 70 13.68 5.83 15.38
N LYS A 71 13.57 6.97 14.68
CA LYS A 71 12.36 7.79 14.68
C LYS A 71 11.15 7.02 14.15
N ASN A 72 11.32 6.29 13.05
CA ASN A 72 10.23 5.49 12.48
C ASN A 72 9.83 4.31 13.39
N LEU A 73 10.80 3.68 14.07
CA LEU A 73 10.54 2.63 15.06
C LEU A 73 9.77 3.17 16.27
N LYS A 74 10.17 4.31 16.82
CA LYS A 74 9.50 4.96 17.96
C LYS A 74 8.09 5.45 17.61
N GLY A 75 7.84 5.79 16.34
CA GLY A 75 6.53 6.20 15.85
C GLY A 75 5.58 5.04 15.53
N LEU A 76 5.97 3.78 15.76
CA LEU A 76 5.09 2.64 15.56
C LEU A 76 3.96 2.63 16.61
N ASP A 77 2.78 2.15 16.18
CA ASP A 77 1.73 1.78 17.12
C ASP A 77 2.15 0.51 17.88
N PRO A 78 2.31 0.57 19.21
CA PRO A 78 2.80 -0.57 19.98
C PRO A 78 1.81 -1.75 20.00
N ASN A 79 0.52 -1.50 19.78
CA ASN A 79 -0.54 -2.51 19.80
C ASN A 79 -0.83 -3.08 18.40
N LYS A 80 -0.02 -2.72 17.41
CA LYS A 80 -0.19 -3.18 16.04
C LYS A 80 -0.02 -4.70 15.94
N ALA A 81 -0.93 -5.35 15.21
CA ALA A 81 -0.85 -6.77 14.92
C ALA A 81 0.49 -7.14 14.25
N CYS A 82 1.10 -8.22 14.71
CA CYS A 82 2.34 -8.74 14.15
C CYS A 82 2.11 -9.45 12.80
N GLY A 83 3.17 -9.54 12.00
CA GLY A 83 3.17 -10.30 10.75
C GLY A 83 3.54 -11.77 10.99
N PRO A 84 3.92 -12.50 9.92
CA PRO A 84 4.32 -13.91 10.02
C PRO A 84 5.55 -14.18 10.90
N ASP A 85 6.31 -13.14 11.24
CA ASP A 85 7.48 -13.21 12.12
C ASP A 85 7.14 -13.16 13.61
N ASN A 86 5.88 -12.90 13.98
CA ASN A 86 5.39 -12.80 15.36
C ASN A 86 6.13 -11.76 16.22
N ILE A 87 6.77 -10.77 15.60
CA ILE A 87 7.43 -9.68 16.33
C ILE A 87 6.40 -8.60 16.66
N ALA A 88 6.17 -8.36 17.96
CA ALA A 88 5.23 -7.35 18.43
C ALA A 88 5.76 -5.92 18.23
N GLY A 89 4.87 -4.99 17.86
CA GLY A 89 5.20 -3.57 17.70
C GLY A 89 5.80 -2.95 18.97
N MET A 90 5.21 -3.27 20.13
CA MET A 90 5.70 -2.85 21.44
C MET A 90 7.19 -3.17 21.67
N LEU A 91 7.66 -4.34 21.24
CA LEU A 91 9.06 -4.72 21.39
C LEU A 91 9.95 -3.78 20.58
N LEU A 92 9.60 -3.55 19.32
CA LEU A 92 10.34 -2.67 18.40
C LEU A 92 10.38 -1.23 18.88
N VAL A 93 9.28 -0.72 19.45
CA VAL A 93 9.24 0.63 20.04
C VAL A 93 10.19 0.72 21.23
N LYS A 94 10.13 -0.25 22.16
CA LYS A 94 10.93 -0.24 23.39
C LYS A 94 12.43 -0.46 23.13
N THR A 95 12.80 -1.19 22.09
CA THR A 95 14.20 -1.47 21.75
C THR A 95 14.74 -0.62 20.59
N ALA A 96 13.97 0.37 20.14
CA ALA A 96 14.24 1.15 18.92
C ALA A 96 15.68 1.65 18.82
N ASP A 97 16.21 2.27 19.88
CA ASP A 97 17.56 2.84 19.89
C ASP A 97 18.66 1.76 19.78
N ALA A 98 18.42 0.58 20.34
CA ALA A 98 19.37 -0.52 20.30
C ALA A 98 19.39 -1.24 18.94
N ILE A 99 18.22 -1.40 18.29
CA ILE A 99 18.10 -2.15 17.04
C ILE A 99 18.27 -1.28 15.78
N ALA A 100 18.05 0.03 15.88
CA ALA A 100 18.14 0.95 14.74
C ALA A 100 19.47 0.89 13.98
N PRO A 101 20.66 0.79 14.63
CA PRO A 101 21.92 0.69 13.89
C PRO A 101 22.00 -0.53 12.96
N SER A 102 21.58 -1.69 13.45
CA SER A 102 21.59 -2.95 12.69
C SER A 102 20.57 -2.90 11.56
N LEU A 103 19.34 -2.42 11.84
CA LEU A 103 18.30 -2.27 10.82
C LEU A 103 18.68 -1.25 9.76
N CYS A 104 19.30 -0.13 10.13
CA CYS A 104 19.79 0.87 9.19
C CYS A 104 20.78 0.27 8.20
N ARG A 105 21.73 -0.55 8.67
CA ARG A 105 22.69 -1.24 7.81
C ARG A 105 21.99 -2.19 6.84
N LEU A 106 21.06 -3.00 7.35
CA LEU A 106 20.29 -3.95 6.54
C LEU A 106 19.42 -3.24 5.49
N PHE A 107 18.76 -2.14 5.86
CA PHE A 107 17.94 -1.36 4.95
C PHE A 107 18.77 -0.70 3.86
N ASN A 108 19.90 -0.08 4.20
CA ASN A 108 20.77 0.54 3.19
C ASN A 108 21.34 -0.51 2.23
N GLN A 109 21.72 -1.68 2.73
CA GLN A 109 22.16 -2.79 1.86
C GLN A 109 21.03 -3.26 0.92
N SER A 110 19.83 -3.48 1.46
CA SER A 110 18.65 -3.87 0.69
C SER A 110 18.33 -2.85 -0.41
N LEU A 111 18.41 -1.55 -0.09
CA LEU A 111 18.16 -0.46 -1.04
C LEU A 111 19.26 -0.37 -2.10
N SER A 112 20.53 -0.49 -1.74
CA SER A 112 21.65 -0.42 -2.69
C SER A 112 21.67 -1.59 -3.66
N GLU A 113 21.24 -2.77 -3.22
CA GLU A 113 21.15 -3.97 -4.06
C GLU A 113 19.84 -4.03 -4.87
N GLY A 114 18.87 -3.16 -4.56
CA GLY A 114 17.54 -3.22 -5.17
C GLY A 114 16.75 -4.48 -4.79
N TYR A 115 17.10 -5.10 -3.66
CA TYR A 115 16.61 -6.41 -3.25
C TYR A 115 15.88 -6.34 -1.91
N VAL A 116 14.63 -6.80 -1.88
CA VAL A 116 13.84 -6.90 -0.64
C VAL A 116 13.81 -8.36 -0.16
N PRO A 117 14.27 -8.67 1.07
CA PRO A 117 14.25 -10.00 1.64
C PRO A 117 12.89 -10.69 1.55
N LEU A 118 12.89 -12.00 1.23
CA LEU A 118 11.66 -12.80 1.12
C LEU A 118 10.83 -12.81 2.41
N SER A 119 11.46 -12.77 3.58
CA SER A 119 10.76 -12.68 4.87
C SER A 119 9.96 -11.39 5.01
N TRP A 120 10.41 -10.30 4.38
CA TRP A 120 9.73 -9.00 4.40
C TRP A 120 8.61 -8.90 3.37
N LYS A 121 8.56 -9.82 2.40
CA LYS A 121 7.50 -9.92 1.39
C LYS A 121 6.38 -10.88 1.78
N ARG A 122 6.56 -11.66 2.86
CA ARG A 122 5.54 -12.59 3.38
C ARG A 122 4.53 -11.84 4.24
N ALA A 123 3.25 -12.12 4.02
CA ALA A 123 2.15 -11.53 4.78
C ALA A 123 1.13 -12.59 5.19
N ASN A 124 0.53 -12.41 6.36
CA ASN A 124 -0.69 -13.14 6.73
C ASN A 124 -1.88 -12.40 6.12
N ILE A 125 -2.66 -13.07 5.26
CA ILE A 125 -3.86 -12.49 4.66
C ILE A 125 -5.03 -12.65 5.62
N THR A 126 -5.49 -11.52 6.17
CA THR A 126 -6.67 -11.50 7.05
C THR A 126 -7.87 -10.95 6.29
N PRO A 127 -8.94 -11.74 6.11
CA PRO A 127 -10.17 -11.27 5.48
C PRO A 127 -10.92 -10.33 6.42
N VAL A 128 -11.21 -9.11 5.96
CA VAL A 128 -12.04 -8.15 6.72
C VAL A 128 -13.33 -7.88 5.98
N HIS A 129 -14.44 -8.13 6.67
CA HIS A 129 -15.78 -7.87 6.14
C HIS A 129 -15.98 -6.37 5.92
N LYS A 130 -16.44 -5.98 4.74
CA LYS A 130 -16.66 -4.58 4.37
C LYS A 130 -18.08 -4.13 4.74
N LYS A 131 -19.08 -4.72 4.07
CA LYS A 131 -20.52 -4.45 4.18
C LYS A 131 -21.30 -5.58 3.50
N ASP A 132 -22.62 -5.54 3.55
CA ASP A 132 -23.52 -6.51 2.91
C ASP A 132 -23.37 -7.92 3.52
N ASP A 133 -23.92 -8.92 2.83
CA ASP A 133 -24.02 -10.29 3.35
C ASP A 133 -22.64 -10.91 3.69
N PRO A 134 -22.38 -11.24 4.97
CA PRO A 134 -21.10 -11.77 5.43
C PRO A 134 -20.86 -13.20 4.96
N THR A 135 -21.83 -13.88 4.38
CA THR A 135 -21.63 -15.25 3.88
C THR A 135 -21.04 -15.26 2.47
N LEU A 136 -20.92 -14.12 1.77
CA LEU A 136 -20.35 -14.06 0.43
C LEU A 136 -18.90 -13.57 0.45
N ALA A 137 -17.99 -14.32 -0.20
CA ALA A 137 -16.57 -13.98 -0.26
C ALA A 137 -16.29 -12.60 -0.89
N MET A 138 -17.14 -12.16 -1.83
CA MET A 138 -16.99 -10.86 -2.50
C MET A 138 -17.13 -9.64 -1.59
N ASN A 139 -17.71 -9.83 -0.40
CA ASN A 139 -17.95 -8.79 0.58
C ASN A 139 -16.80 -8.65 1.59
N TYR A 140 -15.70 -9.37 1.37
CA TYR A 140 -14.48 -9.29 2.16
C TYR A 140 -13.37 -8.58 1.40
N ARG A 141 -12.50 -7.91 2.14
CA ARG A 141 -11.25 -7.34 1.64
C ARG A 141 -10.07 -8.12 2.21
N PRO A 142 -9.06 -8.46 1.39
CA PRO A 142 -7.82 -9.00 1.92
C PRO A 142 -7.04 -7.87 2.62
N ILE A 143 -6.67 -8.07 3.88
CA ILE A 143 -5.68 -7.22 4.57
C ILE A 143 -4.39 -8.02 4.73
N SER A 144 -3.32 -7.55 4.09
CA SER A 144 -1.99 -8.14 4.21
C SER A 144 -1.27 -7.64 5.47
N LEU A 145 -1.09 -8.53 6.44
CA LEU A 145 -0.26 -8.29 7.61
C LEU A 145 1.19 -8.67 7.30
N LEU A 146 1.93 -7.74 6.71
CA LEU A 146 3.40 -7.83 6.56
C LEU A 146 4.08 -7.69 7.93
N CYS A 147 5.32 -8.19 8.02
CA CYS A 147 6.16 -7.94 9.20
C CYS A 147 6.33 -6.44 9.44
N ILE A 148 6.43 -6.04 10.71
CA ILE A 148 6.46 -4.63 11.08
C ILE A 148 7.73 -3.96 10.56
N ILE A 149 8.86 -4.69 10.54
CA ILE A 149 10.15 -4.20 10.02
C ILE A 149 10.06 -3.81 8.53
N SER A 150 9.35 -4.61 7.71
CA SER A 150 9.09 -4.25 6.30
C SER A 150 8.36 -2.91 6.18
N LYS A 151 7.33 -2.69 7.00
CA LYS A 151 6.58 -1.42 7.02
C LYS A 151 7.43 -0.23 7.49
N VAL A 152 8.43 -0.46 8.34
CA VAL A 152 9.40 0.57 8.73
C VAL A 152 10.26 0.96 7.53
N LEU A 153 10.77 -0.01 6.75
CA LEU A 153 11.49 0.27 5.51
C LEU A 153 10.62 1.03 4.51
N GLU A 154 9.39 0.57 4.25
CA GLU A 154 8.43 1.25 3.36
C GLU A 154 8.20 2.70 3.79
N ARG A 155 8.09 2.95 5.10
CA ARG A 155 7.94 4.30 5.64
C ARG A 155 9.18 5.15 5.40
N CYS A 156 10.38 4.60 5.57
CA CYS A 156 11.63 5.31 5.29
C CYS A 156 11.69 5.69 3.80
N ILE A 157 11.45 4.72 2.90
CA ILE A 157 11.39 4.98 1.44
C ILE A 157 10.36 6.07 1.13
N PHE A 158 9.15 5.98 1.69
CA PHE A 158 8.11 6.98 1.51
C PHE A 158 8.55 8.39 1.94
N ASN A 159 9.26 8.52 3.06
CA ASN A 159 9.70 9.83 3.56
C ASN A 159 10.71 10.51 2.62
N HIS A 160 11.49 9.74 1.86
CA HIS A 160 12.42 10.25 0.85
C HIS A 160 11.72 10.47 -0.50
N CYS A 161 10.85 9.57 -0.93
CA CYS A 161 10.15 9.66 -2.21
C CYS A 161 9.02 10.69 -2.22
N PHE A 162 8.27 10.87 -1.13
CA PHE A 162 7.11 11.73 -1.13
C PHE A 162 7.44 13.21 -1.41
N PRO A 163 8.50 13.82 -0.81
CA PRO A 163 8.92 15.17 -1.16
C PRO A 163 9.23 15.34 -2.65
N PHE A 164 9.82 14.32 -3.27
CA PHE A 164 10.15 14.29 -4.69
C PHE A 164 8.90 14.31 -5.59
N PHE A 165 7.83 13.61 -5.18
CA PHE A 165 6.56 13.63 -5.91
C PHE A 165 5.67 14.82 -5.58
N LYS A 166 5.84 15.45 -4.40
CA LYS A 166 4.90 16.44 -3.87
C LYS A 166 4.62 17.59 -4.83
N SER A 167 5.64 18.07 -5.56
CA SER A 167 5.49 19.15 -6.55
C SER A 167 4.71 18.75 -7.80
N HIS A 168 4.60 17.46 -8.09
CA HIS A 168 3.92 16.91 -9.26
C HIS A 168 2.45 16.55 -8.98
N ILE A 169 2.04 16.56 -7.71
CA ILE A 169 0.68 16.23 -7.30
C ILE A 169 -0.21 17.47 -7.45
N HIS A 170 -1.36 17.31 -8.11
CA HIS A 170 -2.30 18.40 -8.33
C HIS A 170 -2.81 19.02 -7.01
N ASN A 171 -3.04 20.33 -7.00
CA ASN A 171 -3.46 21.05 -5.79
C ASN A 171 -4.85 20.64 -5.28
N LEU A 172 -5.70 20.09 -6.14
CA LEU A 172 -7.01 19.54 -5.77
C LEU A 172 -6.96 18.05 -5.34
N GLN A 173 -5.77 17.45 -5.19
CA GLN A 173 -5.63 16.12 -4.60
C GLN A 173 -5.73 16.23 -3.07
N HIS A 174 -6.82 15.77 -2.47
CA HIS A 174 -6.96 15.76 -1.01
C HIS A 174 -6.63 14.40 -0.38
N GLY A 175 -6.89 13.30 -1.10
CA GLY A 175 -6.59 11.96 -0.61
C GLY A 175 -5.09 11.73 -0.46
N PHE A 176 -4.69 11.18 0.69
CA PHE A 176 -3.30 10.81 1.02
C PHE A 176 -2.30 11.98 1.09
N ILE A 177 -2.77 13.23 1.20
CA ILE A 177 -1.93 14.41 1.37
C ILE A 177 -1.99 14.92 2.81
N GLN A 178 -0.83 15.08 3.44
CA GLN A 178 -0.73 15.61 4.80
C GLN A 178 -1.33 17.02 4.86
N GLY A 179 -2.19 17.27 5.86
CA GLY A 179 -2.88 18.55 6.05
C GLY A 179 -4.13 18.73 5.19
N ARG A 180 -4.50 17.75 4.36
CA ARG A 180 -5.78 17.74 3.62
C ARG A 180 -6.68 16.62 4.15
N SER A 181 -7.99 16.83 4.05
CA SER A 181 -9.01 15.88 4.50
C SER A 181 -10.19 15.88 3.53
N THR A 182 -11.13 14.95 3.75
CA THR A 182 -12.41 14.95 3.03
C THR A 182 -13.21 16.22 3.30
N VAL A 183 -13.07 16.80 4.49
CA VAL A 183 -13.73 18.07 4.84
C VAL A 183 -13.15 19.22 4.04
N THR A 184 -11.82 19.31 3.90
CA THR A 184 -11.23 20.39 3.11
C THR A 184 -11.59 20.26 1.63
N GLN A 185 -11.70 19.03 1.11
CA GLN A 185 -12.15 18.79 -0.26
C GLN A 185 -13.60 19.22 -0.47
N LEU A 186 -14.47 18.85 0.48
CA LEU A 186 -15.87 19.20 0.46
C LEU A 186 -16.05 20.73 0.47
N LEU A 187 -15.34 21.42 1.35
CA LEU A 187 -15.40 22.89 1.44
C LEU A 187 -14.98 23.57 0.13
N THR A 188 -13.90 23.12 -0.51
CA THR A 188 -13.46 23.66 -1.80
C THR A 188 -14.54 23.47 -2.86
N VAL A 189 -15.08 22.25 -2.99
CA VAL A 189 -16.14 21.97 -3.97
C VAL A 189 -17.40 22.79 -3.70
N TYR A 190 -17.83 22.90 -2.44
CA TYR A 190 -19.01 23.69 -2.07
C TYR A 190 -18.81 25.17 -2.37
N HIS A 191 -17.62 25.71 -2.12
CA HIS A 191 -17.32 27.10 -2.44
C HIS A 191 -17.43 27.35 -3.95
N ASP A 192 -16.79 26.51 -4.77
CA ASP A 192 -16.84 26.62 -6.24
C ASP A 192 -18.27 26.52 -6.78
N MET A 193 -19.09 25.62 -6.21
CA MET A 193 -20.51 25.48 -6.54
C MET A 193 -21.32 26.73 -6.21
N LEU A 194 -21.17 27.26 -4.99
CA LEU A 194 -21.93 28.42 -4.54
C LEU A 194 -21.57 29.68 -5.34
N ASP A 195 -20.29 29.88 -5.64
CA ASP A 195 -19.83 31.03 -6.43
C ASP A 195 -20.37 30.95 -7.87
N THR A 196 -20.38 29.75 -8.47
CA THR A 196 -20.94 29.53 -9.81
C THR A 196 -22.44 29.81 -9.84
N LEU A 197 -23.20 29.29 -8.86
CA LEU A 197 -24.63 29.55 -8.74
C LEU A 197 -24.93 31.03 -8.48
N ALA A 198 -24.13 31.72 -7.66
CA ALA A 198 -24.28 33.15 -7.40
C ALA A 198 -24.05 34.00 -8.66
N SER A 199 -23.23 33.52 -9.60
CA SER A 199 -23.03 34.14 -10.91
C SER A 199 -24.14 33.84 -11.93
N GLY A 200 -25.21 33.14 -11.51
CA GLY A 200 -26.35 32.77 -12.35
C GLY A 200 -26.04 31.67 -13.36
N GLN A 201 -24.95 30.93 -13.17
CA GLN A 201 -24.58 29.79 -14.01
C GLN A 201 -25.09 28.48 -13.39
N GLU A 202 -25.28 27.47 -14.23
CA GLU A 202 -25.67 26.12 -13.80
C GLU A 202 -24.43 25.29 -13.41
N VAL A 203 -24.62 24.34 -12.51
CA VAL A 203 -23.56 23.45 -12.04
C VAL A 203 -23.99 21.99 -12.19
N ASP A 204 -23.24 21.25 -13.00
CA ASP A 204 -23.36 19.80 -13.12
C ASP A 204 -22.21 19.08 -12.41
N VAL A 205 -22.52 17.98 -11.74
CA VAL A 205 -21.55 17.22 -10.94
C VAL A 205 -21.46 15.78 -11.42
N ILE A 206 -20.25 15.39 -11.85
CA ILE A 206 -19.97 14.01 -12.27
C ILE A 206 -19.14 13.33 -11.19
N HIS A 207 -19.71 12.27 -10.59
CA HIS A 207 -19.01 11.42 -9.64
C HIS A 207 -18.40 10.20 -10.34
N LEU A 208 -17.09 10.03 -10.21
CA LEU A 208 -16.33 8.89 -10.76
C LEU A 208 -15.77 8.05 -9.61
N ASP A 209 -16.01 6.73 -9.64
CA ASP A 209 -15.44 5.78 -8.67
C ASP A 209 -14.75 4.61 -9.39
N PHE A 210 -13.53 4.30 -8.96
CA PHE A 210 -12.75 3.20 -9.51
C PHE A 210 -13.04 1.91 -8.74
N SER A 211 -13.66 0.95 -9.43
CA SER A 211 -13.89 -0.38 -8.85
C SER A 211 -12.57 -1.11 -8.57
N LYS A 212 -12.31 -1.37 -7.28
CA LYS A 212 -11.15 -2.14 -6.79
C LYS A 212 -9.81 -1.53 -7.24
N ALA A 213 -9.68 -0.22 -7.08
CA ALA A 213 -8.55 0.56 -7.58
C ALA A 213 -7.18 -0.03 -7.23
N PHE A 214 -6.93 -0.45 -5.97
CA PHE A 214 -5.64 -1.03 -5.57
C PHE A 214 -5.37 -2.41 -6.17
N ASP A 215 -6.41 -3.24 -6.32
CA ASP A 215 -6.26 -4.62 -6.80
C ASP A 215 -6.06 -4.69 -8.32
N LYS A 216 -6.52 -3.67 -9.05
CA LYS A 216 -6.49 -3.60 -10.53
C LYS A 216 -5.31 -2.84 -11.12
N VAL A 217 -4.53 -2.12 -10.32
CA VAL A 217 -3.38 -1.36 -10.83
C VAL A 217 -2.33 -2.32 -11.41
N SER A 218 -2.01 -2.15 -12.69
CA SER A 218 -0.90 -2.89 -13.32
C SER A 218 0.43 -2.45 -12.70
N HIS A 219 1.15 -3.40 -12.11
CA HIS A 219 2.47 -3.16 -11.55
C HIS A 219 3.46 -2.66 -12.60
N ASN A 220 3.37 -3.14 -13.85
CA ASN A 220 4.23 -2.71 -14.95
C ASN A 220 3.98 -1.24 -15.29
N LEU A 221 2.71 -0.85 -15.42
CA LEU A 221 2.35 0.54 -15.68
C LEU A 221 2.79 1.46 -14.53
N LEU A 222 2.67 0.99 -13.28
CA LEU A 222 3.13 1.73 -12.11
C LEU A 222 4.66 1.93 -12.14
N LEU A 223 5.44 0.87 -12.40
CA LEU A 223 6.90 0.95 -12.49
C LEU A 223 7.34 1.86 -13.64
N ASN A 224 6.70 1.78 -14.81
CA ASN A 224 6.98 2.66 -15.93
C ASN A 224 6.69 4.13 -15.59
N LYS A 225 5.58 4.41 -14.88
CA LYS A 225 5.29 5.75 -14.39
C LYS A 225 6.33 6.23 -13.38
N LEU A 226 6.73 5.39 -12.43
CA LEU A 226 7.78 5.75 -11.45
C LEU A 226 9.09 6.10 -12.16
N ASN A 227 9.50 5.28 -13.14
CA ASN A 227 10.68 5.54 -13.95
C ASN A 227 10.58 6.86 -14.73
N GLY A 228 9.45 7.09 -15.41
CA GLY A 228 9.21 8.32 -16.17
C GLY A 228 9.15 9.59 -15.32
N HIS A 229 8.88 9.47 -14.01
CA HIS A 229 8.91 10.59 -13.07
C HIS A 229 10.25 10.74 -12.35
N GLY A 230 11.28 9.95 -12.70
CA GLY A 230 12.64 10.09 -12.18
C GLY A 230 13.04 9.12 -11.07
N ILE A 231 12.24 8.10 -10.75
CA ILE A 231 12.69 7.01 -9.86
C ILE A 231 13.47 5.98 -10.67
N GLY A 232 14.78 5.89 -10.43
CA GLY A 232 15.67 5.02 -11.19
C GLY A 232 16.42 3.99 -10.35
N GLY A 233 17.35 3.28 -11.00
CA GLY A 233 18.39 2.49 -10.34
C GLY A 233 17.88 1.40 -9.37
N PRO A 234 18.67 1.10 -8.31
CA PRO A 234 18.31 0.12 -7.29
C PRO A 234 16.99 0.41 -6.59
N LEU A 235 16.61 1.69 -6.46
CA LEU A 235 15.33 2.07 -5.87
C LEU A 235 14.14 1.58 -6.71
N LEU A 236 14.19 1.74 -8.04
CA LEU A 236 13.15 1.21 -8.94
C LEU A 236 13.06 -0.32 -8.87
N LEU A 237 14.21 -1.00 -8.79
CA LEU A 237 14.25 -2.46 -8.61
C LEU A 237 13.59 -2.88 -7.29
N SER A 238 13.80 -2.13 -6.21
CA SER A 238 13.16 -2.38 -4.91
C SER A 238 11.62 -2.33 -5.02
N PHE A 239 11.05 -1.38 -5.76
CA PHE A 239 9.61 -1.32 -6.01
C PHE A 239 9.08 -2.53 -6.79
N SER A 240 9.85 -3.04 -7.75
CA SER A 240 9.50 -4.26 -8.50
C SER A 240 9.48 -5.50 -7.58
N GLN A 241 10.39 -5.56 -6.60
CA GLN A 241 10.47 -6.68 -5.65
C GLN A 241 9.29 -6.72 -4.68
N VAL A 242 8.81 -5.56 -4.22
CA VAL A 242 7.63 -5.49 -3.32
C VAL A 242 6.34 -5.80 -4.08
N SER A 243 6.27 -5.44 -5.36
CA SER A 243 5.10 -5.71 -6.21
C SER A 243 4.91 -7.20 -6.55
N THR A 244 5.93 -8.03 -6.31
CA THR A 244 5.90 -9.48 -6.61
C THR A 244 5.59 -10.36 -5.40
N CYS A 245 4.99 -9.81 -4.33
CA CYS A 245 4.59 -10.56 -3.14
C CYS A 245 3.94 -11.91 -3.49
N ASN A 246 4.61 -13.00 -3.12
CA ASN A 246 4.02 -14.33 -3.17
C ASN A 246 3.11 -14.46 -1.95
N ALA A 247 1.81 -14.57 -2.18
CA ALA A 247 0.92 -15.12 -1.17
C ALA A 247 1.44 -16.52 -0.85
N GLY A 248 2.04 -16.68 0.34
CA GLY A 248 2.32 -18.00 0.87
C GLY A 248 0.99 -18.73 1.05
N GLY A 249 0.94 -19.98 0.59
CA GLY A 249 -0.23 -20.85 0.65
C GLY A 249 -0.71 -21.12 2.06
#